data_AF-A0A9E0RVI9-F1
#
_entry.id   AF-A0A9E0RVI9-F1
#
_cell.length_a   1.000
_cell.length_b   1.000
_cell.length_c   1.000
_cell.angle_alpha   90.00
_cell.angle_beta   90.00
_cell.angle_gamma   90.00
#
_symmetry.space_group_name_H-M   'P 1'
#
loop_
_entity.id
_entity.type
_entity.pdbx_description
1 polymer ?
#
loop_
_entity_poly.entity_id
_entity_poly.type
_entity_poly.pdbx_seq_one_letter_code
_entity_poly.pdbx_strand_id
1 'polypeptide(L)'
;MTALLGAAMVPSWLLDLYDLRPEWPVFAASATVLILFGAGLIVLAGDTSGRTGQREAFLLTVLVWLILPALAAIPFIGNGMSFTNAMFESISGLTTTGATVIDTLDTQPRGLLLWRAILQWIGGIGIIV
;
A
#
# COMPACT_ATOMS: atom_id res chain seq x y z
N MET A 1 10.93 1.45 0.44
CA MET A 1 9.49 1.84 0.50
C MET A 1 8.56 0.64 0.60
N THR A 2 8.76 -0.45 -0.15
CA THR A 2 7.90 -1.64 -0.09
C THR A 2 7.71 -2.25 1.30
N ALA A 3 8.79 -2.44 2.07
CA ALA A 3 8.67 -2.95 3.44
C ALA A 3 7.90 -2.00 4.37
N LEU A 4 8.04 -0.68 4.16
CA LEU A 4 7.29 0.33 4.91
C LEU A 4 5.80 0.29 4.58
N LEU A 5 5.45 0.10 3.30
CA LEU A 5 4.05 -0.10 2.89
C LEU A 5 3.45 -1.35 3.55
N GLY A 6 4.21 -2.45 3.62
CA GLY A 6 3.79 -3.66 4.34
C GLY A 6 3.61 -3.41 5.84
N ALA A 7 4.51 -2.67 6.49
CA ALA A 7 4.36 -2.29 7.89
C ALA A 7 3.14 -1.38 8.13
N ALA A 8 2.82 -0.50 7.18
CA ALA A 8 1.65 0.38 7.25
C ALA A 8 0.31 -0.38 7.17
N MET A 9 0.30 -1.66 6.77
CA MET A 9 -0.89 -2.51 6.79
C MET A 9 -1.18 -3.09 8.19
N VAL A 10 -0.23 -3.03 9.14
CA VAL A 10 -0.38 -3.60 10.48
C VAL A 10 -1.55 -2.98 11.27
N PRO A 11 -1.78 -1.65 11.26
CA PRO A 11 -2.96 -1.07 11.92
C PRO A 11 -4.29 -1.61 11.39
N SER A 12 -4.42 -1.79 10.06
CA SER A 12 -5.60 -2.38 9.44
C SER A 12 -5.80 -3.84 9.85
N TRP A 13 -4.71 -4.62 9.91
CA TRP A 13 -4.76 -5.99 10.41
C TRP A 13 -5.21 -6.06 11.87
N LEU A 14 -4.64 -5.25 12.76
CA LEU A 14 -5.01 -5.22 14.17
C LEU A 14 -6.49 -4.85 14.37
N LEU A 15 -6.99 -3.93 13.53
CA LEU A 15 -8.39 -3.50 13.58
C LEU A 15 -9.35 -4.61 13.12
N ASP A 16 -9.03 -5.31 12.03
CA ASP A 16 -9.84 -6.45 11.57
C ASP A 16 -9.81 -7.62 12.57
N LEU A 17 -8.68 -7.83 13.25
CA LEU A 17 -8.57 -8.82 14.32
C LEU A 17 -9.42 -8.43 15.55
N TYR A 18 -9.40 -7.16 15.93
CA TYR A 18 -10.23 -6.63 17.02
C TYR A 18 -11.73 -6.77 16.73
N ASP A 19 -12.13 -6.53 15.48
CA ASP A 19 -13.51 -6.68 15.02
C ASP A 19 -13.90 -8.14 14.71
N LEU A 20 -13.00 -9.12 14.97
CA LEU A 20 -13.18 -10.55 14.72
C LEU A 20 -13.64 -10.87 13.28
N ARG A 21 -13.15 -10.10 12.31
CA ARG A 21 -13.51 -10.22 10.89
C ARG A 21 -12.89 -11.45 10.27
N PRO A 22 -13.62 -12.32 9.56
CA PRO A 22 -13.04 -13.48 8.88
C PRO A 22 -11.90 -13.14 7.90
N GLU A 23 -11.90 -11.91 7.38
CA GLU A 23 -10.94 -11.41 6.41
C GLU A 23 -9.64 -10.86 7.04
N TRP A 24 -9.50 -10.90 8.37
CA TRP A 24 -8.28 -10.48 9.07
C TRP A 24 -6.96 -11.06 8.50
N PRO A 25 -6.91 -12.30 7.95
CA PRO A 25 -5.68 -12.84 7.39
C PRO A 25 -5.20 -12.08 6.15
N VAL A 26 -6.08 -11.36 5.45
CA VAL A 26 -5.73 -10.65 4.20
C VAL A 26 -4.68 -9.57 4.45
N PHE A 27 -4.89 -8.71 5.45
CA PHE A 27 -3.90 -7.69 5.80
C PHE A 27 -2.64 -8.29 6.42
N ALA A 28 -2.78 -9.34 7.25
CA ALA A 28 -1.63 -10.04 7.84
C ALA A 28 -0.71 -10.66 6.77
N ALA A 29 -1.30 -11.38 5.81
CA ALA A 29 -0.58 -12.01 4.71
C ALA A 29 0.05 -10.96 3.79
N SER A 30 -0.71 -9.92 3.41
CA SER A 30 -0.21 -8.82 2.58
C SER A 30 0.97 -8.09 3.24
N ALA A 31 0.84 -7.75 4.53
CA ALA A 31 1.91 -7.14 5.32
C ALA A 31 3.16 -8.02 5.34
N THR A 32 3.00 -9.31 5.65
CA THR A 32 4.11 -10.26 5.74
C THR A 32 4.84 -10.39 4.40
N VAL A 33 4.10 -10.59 3.31
CA VAL A 33 4.67 -10.72 1.97
C VAL A 33 5.44 -9.47 1.57
N LEU A 34 4.87 -8.27 1.76
CA LEU A 34 5.52 -7.02 1.38
C LEU A 34 6.73 -6.68 2.26
N ILE A 35 6.68 -7.01 3.55
CA ILE A 35 7.83 -6.84 4.45
C ILE A 35 8.96 -7.76 4.03
N LEU A 36 8.69 -9.05 3.83
CA LEU A 36 9.72 -10.02 3.41
C LEU A 36 10.29 -9.68 2.03
N PHE A 37 9.43 -9.33 1.07
CA PHE A 37 9.87 -8.92 -0.26
C PHE A 37 10.71 -7.63 -0.20
N GLY A 38 10.24 -6.62 0.53
CA GLY A 38 10.97 -5.37 0.71
C GLY A 38 12.31 -5.56 1.43
N ALA A 39 12.36 -6.41 2.46
CA ALA A 39 13.60 -6.77 3.16
C ALA A 39 14.57 -7.51 2.23
N GLY A 40 14.06 -8.45 1.42
CA GLY A 40 14.85 -9.14 0.39
C GLY A 40 15.46 -8.16 -0.61
N LEU A 41 14.69 -7.18 -1.09
CA LEU A 41 15.21 -6.13 -1.99
C LEU A 41 16.33 -5.31 -1.32
N ILE A 42 16.21 -4.99 -0.02
CA ILE A 42 17.25 -4.26 0.71
C ILE A 42 18.53 -5.10 0.81
N VAL A 43 18.42 -6.39 1.14
CA VAL A 43 19.58 -7.28 1.24
C VAL A 43 20.25 -7.48 -0.12
N LEU A 44 19.47 -7.63 -1.19
CA LEU A 44 19.97 -7.81 -2.56
C LEU A 44 20.59 -6.54 -3.14
N ALA A 45 20.10 -5.36 -2.76
CA ALA A 45 20.64 -4.09 -3.24
C ALA A 45 22.07 -3.83 -2.72
N GLY A 46 22.45 -4.41 -1.57
CA GLY A 46 23.78 -4.27 -1.00
C GLY A 46 24.10 -2.85 -0.54
N ASP A 47 25.39 -2.50 -0.46
CA ASP A 47 25.85 -1.17 -0.06
C ASP A 47 25.74 -0.20 -1.25
N THR A 48 24.80 0.73 -1.16
CA THR A 48 24.54 1.77 -2.17
C THR A 48 25.20 3.09 -1.77
N SER A 49 26.50 3.06 -1.45
CA SER A 49 27.30 4.24 -1.09
C SER A 49 27.55 5.21 -2.27
N GLY A 50 27.03 4.92 -3.46
CA GLY A 50 27.12 5.77 -4.65
C GLY A 50 26.09 6.90 -4.64
N ARG A 51 26.49 8.10 -5.08
CA ARG A 51 25.55 9.21 -5.27
C ARG A 51 24.60 8.87 -6.41
N THR A 52 23.29 8.78 -6.12
CA THR A 52 22.25 8.64 -7.14
C THR A 52 22.31 9.82 -8.11
N GLY A 53 22.52 9.55 -9.39
CA GLY A 53 22.51 10.57 -10.44
C GLY A 53 21.12 11.14 -10.65
N GLN A 54 21.03 12.34 -11.24
CA GLN A 54 19.73 12.99 -11.49
C GLN A 54 18.78 12.15 -12.36
N ARG A 55 19.31 11.44 -13.37
CA ARG A 55 18.52 10.54 -14.23
C ARG A 55 17.96 9.34 -13.47
N GLU A 56 18.74 8.78 -12.56
CA GLU A 56 18.33 7.66 -11.71
C GLU A 56 17.25 8.12 -10.73
N ALA A 57 17.39 9.30 -10.13
CA ALA A 57 16.37 9.88 -9.27
C ALA A 57 15.03 10.06 -10.01
N PHE A 58 15.04 10.62 -11.23
CA PHE A 58 13.82 10.74 -12.05
C PHE A 58 13.17 9.38 -12.34
N LEU A 59 13.97 8.39 -12.72
CA LEU A 59 13.48 7.04 -13.01
C LEU A 59 12.91 6.36 -11.76
N LEU A 60 13.58 6.51 -10.61
CA LEU A 60 13.11 5.98 -9.33
C LEU A 60 11.77 6.59 -8.93
N THR A 61 11.59 7.90 -9.09
CA THR A 61 10.31 8.55 -8.81
C THR A 61 9.18 7.93 -9.64
N VAL A 62 9.34 7.82 -10.96
CA VAL A 62 8.32 7.23 -11.84
C VAL A 62 8.01 5.77 -11.44
N LEU A 63 9.04 4.97 -11.14
CA LEU A 63 8.85 3.58 -10.74
C LEU A 63 8.13 3.45 -9.40
N VAL A 64 8.44 4.30 -8.42
CA VAL A 64 7.78 4.29 -7.11
C VAL A 64 6.29 4.56 -7.26
N TRP A 65 5.91 5.57 -8.04
CA TRP A 65 4.51 5.92 -8.26
C TRP A 65 3.74 4.91 -9.12
N LEU A 66 4.43 4.06 -9.88
CA LEU A 66 3.81 2.97 -10.65
C LEU A 66 3.68 1.67 -9.84
N ILE A 67 4.71 1.33 -9.07
CA ILE A 67 4.81 0.05 -8.35
C ILE A 67 4.04 0.11 -7.02
N LEU A 68 4.15 1.20 -6.25
CA LEU A 68 3.52 1.25 -4.93
C LEU A 68 1.99 1.09 -4.98
N PRO A 69 1.24 1.73 -5.90
CA PRO A 69 -0.20 1.49 -6.01
C PRO A 69 -0.54 0.03 -6.33
N ALA A 70 0.26 -0.63 -7.18
CA ALA A 70 0.05 -2.04 -7.50
C ALA A 70 0.22 -2.95 -6.27
N LEU A 71 1.21 -2.67 -5.43
CA LEU A 71 1.40 -3.38 -4.16
C LEU A 71 0.31 -3.04 -3.13
N ALA A 72 -0.12 -1.78 -3.09
CA ALA A 72 -1.19 -1.32 -2.20
C ALA A 72 -2.58 -1.87 -2.56
N ALA A 73 -2.76 -2.32 -3.82
CA ALA A 73 -3.98 -2.95 -4.31
C ALA A 73 -4.21 -4.36 -3.75
N ILE A 74 -3.16 -5.05 -3.28
CA ILE A 74 -3.22 -6.45 -2.84
C ILE A 74 -4.30 -6.71 -1.77
N PRO A 75 -4.38 -5.97 -0.65
CA PRO A 75 -5.41 -6.22 0.35
C PRO A 75 -6.83 -5.91 -0.15
N PHE A 76 -7.01 -5.01 -1.13
CA PHE A 76 -8.31 -4.76 -1.74
C PHE A 76 -8.77 -5.97 -2.58
N ILE A 77 -7.85 -6.57 -3.35
CA ILE A 77 -8.12 -7.81 -4.10
C ILE A 77 -8.45 -8.95 -3.14
N GLY A 78 -7.69 -9.09 -2.04
CA GLY A 78 -7.94 -10.10 -1.01
C GLY A 78 -9.30 -9.94 -0.30
N ASN A 79 -9.86 -8.72 -0.30
CA ASN A 79 -11.22 -8.44 0.19
C ASN A 79 -12.29 -8.56 -0.91
N GLY A 80 -11.98 -9.17 -2.06
CA GLY A 80 -12.94 -9.52 -3.11
C GLY A 80 -13.16 -8.46 -4.19
N MET A 81 -12.37 -7.37 -4.20
CA MET A 81 -12.46 -6.37 -5.28
C MET A 81 -11.85 -6.90 -6.59
N SER A 82 -12.44 -6.49 -7.72
CA SER A 82 -11.82 -6.74 -9.03
C SER A 82 -10.46 -6.05 -9.11
N PHE A 83 -9.54 -6.59 -9.92
CA PHE A 83 -8.21 -6.00 -10.11
C PHE A 83 -8.29 -4.51 -10.48
N THR A 84 -9.17 -4.15 -11.43
CA THR A 84 -9.34 -2.77 -11.87
C THR A 84 -9.84 -1.86 -10.76
N ASN A 85 -10.80 -2.31 -9.96
CA ASN A 85 -11.33 -1.50 -8.85
C ASN A 85 -10.30 -1.35 -7.73
N ALA A 86 -9.58 -2.42 -7.40
CA ALA A 86 -8.52 -2.39 -6.40
C ALA A 86 -7.37 -1.46 -6.80
N MET A 87 -6.96 -1.52 -8.08
CA MET A 87 -5.97 -0.60 -8.64
C MET A 87 -6.47 0.85 -8.64
N PHE A 88 -7.74 1.08 -8.97
CA PHE A 88 -8.31 2.42 -8.95
C PHE A 88 -8.30 3.01 -7.53
N GLU A 89 -8.75 2.25 -6.53
CA GLU A 89 -8.73 2.68 -5.13
C GLU A 89 -7.30 2.94 -4.62
N SER A 90 -6.35 2.08 -4.97
CA SER A 90 -4.97 2.23 -4.50
C SER A 90 -4.29 3.44 -5.12
N ILE A 91 -4.47 3.67 -6.43
CA ILE A 91 -3.96 4.85 -7.13
C ILE A 91 -4.61 6.09 -6.53
N SER A 92 -5.93 6.15 -6.47
CA SER A 92 -6.68 7.30 -5.93
C SER A 92 -6.29 7.65 -4.50
N GLY A 93 -6.07 6.63 -3.65
CA GLY A 93 -5.56 6.78 -2.29
C GLY A 93 -4.17 7.41 -2.27
N LEU A 94 -3.24 6.79 -2.99
CA LEU A 94 -1.82 7.13 -2.92
C LEU A 94 -1.50 8.46 -3.64
N THR A 95 -2.26 8.85 -4.67
CA THR A 95 -2.13 10.15 -5.35
C THR A 95 -2.97 11.25 -4.70
N THR A 96 -3.54 10.98 -3.53
CA THR A 96 -4.42 11.88 -2.80
C THR A 96 -5.60 12.43 -3.59
N THR A 97 -6.10 11.66 -4.57
CA THR A 97 -7.22 12.08 -5.43
C THR A 97 -8.55 11.95 -4.70
N GLY A 98 -8.72 10.90 -3.90
CA GLY A 98 -9.92 10.73 -3.06
C GLY A 98 -11.18 10.30 -3.81
N ALA A 99 -11.07 9.91 -5.08
CA ALA A 99 -12.13 9.25 -5.83
C ALA A 99 -12.34 7.80 -5.34
N THR A 100 -13.57 7.30 -5.45
CA THR A 100 -13.96 5.96 -5.00
C THR A 100 -14.81 5.26 -6.07
N VAL A 101 -14.62 3.95 -6.22
CA VAL A 101 -15.49 3.03 -6.98
C VAL A 101 -16.27 2.10 -6.05
N ILE A 102 -16.06 2.22 -4.74
CA ILE A 102 -16.87 1.56 -3.71
C ILE A 102 -18.14 2.39 -3.49
N ASP A 103 -19.32 1.81 -3.75
CA ASP A 103 -20.62 2.47 -3.59
C ASP A 103 -20.99 2.68 -2.12
N THR A 104 -21.08 1.59 -1.33
CA THR A 104 -21.47 1.64 0.08
C THR A 104 -20.25 1.55 0.98
N LEU A 105 -19.62 2.70 1.24
CA LEU A 105 -18.47 2.83 2.12
C LEU A 105 -18.78 2.49 3.58
N ASP A 106 -19.95 2.88 4.08
CA ASP A 106 -20.31 2.74 5.50
C ASP A 106 -20.45 1.28 5.97
N THR A 107 -20.66 0.36 5.02
CA THR A 107 -20.78 -1.08 5.29
C THR A 107 -19.46 -1.83 5.11
N GLN A 108 -18.39 -1.16 4.69
CA GLN A 108 -17.10 -1.81 4.48
C GLN A 108 -16.41 -2.16 5.80
N PRO A 109 -15.52 -3.18 5.79
CA PRO A 109 -14.70 -3.49 6.95
C PRO A 109 -13.88 -2.27 7.39
N ARG A 110 -13.81 -2.05 8.71
CA ARG A 110 -13.10 -0.91 9.27
C ARG A 110 -11.61 -0.95 8.97
N GLY A 111 -10.98 -2.13 8.87
CA GLY A 111 -9.60 -2.26 8.42
C GLY A 111 -9.39 -1.80 6.98
N LEU A 112 -10.36 -2.05 6.09
CA LEU A 112 -10.34 -1.58 4.70
C LEU A 112 -10.50 -0.06 4.61
N LEU A 113 -11.42 0.51 5.40
CA LEU A 113 -11.59 1.96 5.51
C LEU A 113 -10.33 2.64 6.07
N LEU A 114 -9.72 2.05 7.08
CA LEU A 114 -8.45 2.53 7.65
C LEU A 114 -7.33 2.46 6.61
N TRP A 115 -7.25 1.38 5.83
CA TRP A 115 -6.24 1.25 4.79
C TRP A 115 -6.34 2.37 3.74
N ARG A 116 -7.56 2.71 3.32
CA ARG A 116 -7.80 3.85 2.43
C ARG A 116 -7.28 5.17 3.01
N ALA A 117 -7.56 5.43 4.30
CA ALA A 117 -7.06 6.62 4.98
C ALA A 117 -5.53 6.64 5.11
N ILE A 118 -4.92 5.48 5.38
CA ILE A 118 -3.46 5.33 5.44
C ILE A 118 -2.83 5.61 4.07
N LEU A 119 -3.42 5.14 2.97
CA LEU A 119 -2.91 5.42 1.62
C LEU A 119 -2.92 6.91 1.28
N GLN A 120 -3.99 7.62 1.65
CA GLN A 120 -4.09 9.07 1.53
C GLN A 120 -3.01 9.78 2.34
N TRP A 121 -2.75 9.31 3.56
CA TRP A 121 -1.70 9.88 4.42
C TRP A 121 -0.29 9.63 3.87
N ILE A 122 0.00 8.42 3.40
CA ILE A 122 1.28 8.07 2.75
C ILE A 122 1.49 8.91 1.48
N GLY A 123 0.45 9.05 0.67
CA GLY A 123 0.45 9.87 -0.53
C GLY A 123 0.76 11.34 -0.25
N GLY A 124 0.08 11.90 0.76
CA GLY A 124 0.30 13.29 1.17
C GLY A 124 1.70 13.55 1.68
N ILE A 125 2.28 12.63 2.46
CA ILE A 125 3.69 12.72 2.87
C ILE A 125 4.59 12.67 1.63
N GLY A 126 4.37 11.72 0.71
CA GLY A 126 5.20 11.52 -0.47
C GLY A 126 5.26 12.70 -1.46
N ILE A 127 4.32 13.64 -1.40
CA ILE A 127 4.34 14.87 -2.21
C ILE A 127 5.15 16.00 -1.54
N ILE A 128 5.22 16.02 -0.21
CA ILE A 128 5.86 17.10 0.55
C ILE A 128 7.39 16.94 0.60
N VAL A 129 7.88 15.70 0.66
CA VAL A 129 9.32 15.37 0.80
C VAL A 129 10.02 15.32 -0.55
#